data_AF-A0A7C6SZG7-F1
#
_entry.id   AF-A0A7C6SZG7-F1
#
_cell.length_a   1.000
_cell.length_b   1.000
_cell.length_c   1.000
_cell.angle_alpha   90.00
_cell.angle_beta   90.00
_cell.angle_gamma   90.00
#
_symmetry.space_group_name_H-M   'P 1'
#
loop_
_entity.id
_entity.type
_entity.pdbx_description
1 polymer ?
#
loop_
_entity_poly.entity_id
_entity_poly.type
_entity_poly.pdbx_seq_one_letter_code
_entity_poly.pdbx_strand_id
1 'polypeptide(L)' 'MQLNIYVPKGKQDVVRKLDAAARELGRPKNELVIEALEKYLQTSARPIRLGTYPSRVIGSLSRRDIYGDRVKQ' A
#
# COMPACT_ATOMS: atom_id res chain seq x y z
N MET A 1 4.80 -10.77 -14.32
CA MET A 1 5.64 -10.12 -13.29
C MET A 1 5.60 -10.96 -12.03
N GLN A 2 6.72 -11.18 -11.34
CA GLN A 2 6.77 -11.91 -10.05
C GLN A 2 7.01 -10.90 -8.92
N LEU A 3 6.21 -10.97 -7.85
CA LEU A 3 6.36 -10.14 -6.65
C LEU A 3 6.81 -11.02 -5.48
N ASN A 4 8.03 -10.81 -5.02
CA ASN A 4 8.57 -11.53 -3.86
C ASN A 4 8.28 -10.73 -2.59
N ILE A 5 7.50 -11.31 -1.68
CA ILE A 5 7.10 -10.65 -0.44
C ILE A 5 7.86 -11.27 0.73
N TYR A 6 8.64 -10.46 1.45
CA TYR A 6 9.28 -10.90 2.68
C TYR A 6 8.24 -11.00 3.80
N VAL A 7 8.20 -12.14 4.48
CA VAL A 7 7.38 -12.34 5.68
C VAL A 7 8.30 -12.48 6.90
N PRO A 8 8.18 -11.60 7.91
CA PRO A 8 8.96 -11.71 9.15
C PRO A 8 8.71 -13.04 9.86
N LYS A 9 9.74 -13.58 10.53
CA LYS A 9 9.65 -14.87 11.25
C LYS A 9 8.51 -14.90 12.29
N GLY A 10 8.23 -13.78 12.96
CA GLY A 10 7.13 -13.68 13.92
C GLY A 10 5.72 -13.73 13.31
N LYS A 11 5.59 -13.80 11.97
CA LYS A 11 4.29 -13.88 11.27
C LYS A 11 4.11 -15.21 10.51
N GLN A 12 4.89 -16.24 10.84
CA GLN A 12 4.77 -17.56 10.19
C GLN A 12 3.38 -18.18 10.36
N ASP A 13 2.68 -17.92 11.47
CA ASP A 13 1.32 -18.41 11.66
C ASP A 13 0.34 -17.87 10.61
N VAL A 14 0.55 -16.65 10.11
CA VAL A 14 -0.27 -16.07 9.04
C VAL A 14 -0.06 -16.85 7.74
N VAL A 15 1.19 -17.23 7.44
CA VAL A 15 1.52 -18.05 6.26
C VAL A 15 0.90 -19.44 6.38
N ARG A 16 0.93 -20.05 7.57
CA ARG A 16 0.29 -21.36 7.79
C ARG A 16 -1.22 -21.30 7.58
N LYS A 17 -1.88 -20.25 8.07
CA LYS A 17 -3.31 -20.03 7.86
C LYS A 17 -3.65 -19.79 6.38
N LEU A 18 -2.82 -19.02 5.68
CA LEU A 18 -2.96 -18.83 4.23
C LEU A 18 -2.83 -20.17 3.47
N ASP A 19 -1.88 -21.02 3.87
CA ASP A 19 -1.69 -22.34 3.26
C ASP A 19 -2.89 -23.26 3.50
N ALA A 20 -3.46 -23.25 4.71
CA ALA A 20 -4.68 -23.99 5.02
C ALA A 20 -5.86 -23.50 4.17
N ALA A 21 -6.08 -22.18 4.13
CA ALA A 21 -7.15 -21.58 3.33
C ALA A 21 -7.01 -21.87 1.82
N ALA A 22 -5.78 -21.83 1.29
CA ALA A 22 -5.50 -22.19 -0.10
C ALA A 22 -5.87 -23.65 -0.41
N ARG A 23 -5.58 -24.57 0.52
CA ARG A 23 -5.94 -25.99 0.38
C ARG A 23 -7.44 -26.21 0.45
N GLU A 24 -8.12 -25.59 1.41
CA GLU A 24 -9.57 -25.72 1.58
C GLU A 24 -10.34 -25.15 0.39
N LEU A 25 -9.89 -24.03 -0.17
CA LEU A 25 -10.53 -23.38 -1.31
C LEU A 25 -10.10 -23.97 -2.66
N GLY A 26 -9.09 -24.84 -2.69
CA GLY A 26 -8.49 -25.34 -3.93
C GLY A 26 -7.90 -24.24 -4.83
N ARG A 27 -7.59 -23.06 -4.27
CA ARG A 27 -7.10 -21.88 -4.99
C ARG A 27 -5.60 -21.68 -4.78
N PRO A 28 -4.87 -21.12 -5.76
CA PRO A 28 -3.47 -20.73 -5.59
C PRO A 28 -3.29 -19.68 -4.49
N LYS A 29 -2.26 -19.83 -3.66
CA LYS A 29 -1.92 -18.87 -2.59
C LYS A 29 -1.76 -17.44 -3.11
N ASN A 30 -1.15 -17.28 -4.29
CA ASN A 30 -0.92 -15.97 -4.90
C ASN A 30 -2.23 -15.23 -5.17
N GLU A 31 -3.27 -15.95 -5.59
CA GLU A 31 -4.58 -15.37 -5.89
C GLU A 31 -5.23 -14.85 -4.61
N LEU A 32 -5.20 -15.65 -3.53
CA LEU A 32 -5.71 -15.24 -2.21
C LEU A 32 -4.96 -14.05 -1.63
N VAL A 33 -3.64 -13.98 -1.82
CA VAL A 33 -2.82 -12.85 -1.37
C VAL A 33 -3.18 -11.58 -2.13
N ILE A 34 -3.33 -11.65 -3.45
CA ILE A 34 -3.71 -10.49 -4.27
C ILE A 34 -5.10 -9.99 -3.85
N GLU A 35 -6.08 -10.89 -3.74
CA GLU A 35 -7.44 -10.55 -3.32
C GLU A 35 -7.47 -9.89 -1.93
N ALA A 36 -6.69 -10.40 -0.98
CA ALA A 36 -6.59 -9.82 0.35
C ALA A 36 -5.96 -8.41 0.33
N LEU A 37 -4.92 -8.20 -0.48
CA LEU A 37 -4.27 -6.90 -0.66
C LEU A 37 -5.22 -5.89 -1.30
N GLU A 38 -5.99 -6.29 -2.32
CA GLU A 38 -6.98 -5.42 -2.96
C GLU A 38 -8.06 -4.98 -1.97
N LYS A 39 -8.65 -5.91 -1.22
CA LYS A 39 -9.64 -5.59 -0.18
C LYS A 39 -9.05 -4.69 0.91
N TYR A 40 -7.82 -4.96 1.32
CA TYR A 40 -7.12 -4.12 2.29
C TYR A 40 -6.93 -2.71 1.76
N LEU A 41 -6.50 -2.54 0.51
CA LEU A 41 -6.30 -1.23 -0.11
C LEU A 41 -7.63 -0.48 -0.27
N GLN A 42 -8.71 -1.15 -0.66
CA GLN A 42 -10.04 -0.52 -0.75
C GLN A 42 -10.53 -0.02 0.62
N THR A 43 -10.25 -0.78 1.68
CA THR A 43 -10.73 -0.47 3.03
C THR A 43 -9.80 0.51 3.76
N SER A 44 -8.49 0.45 3.48
CA SER A 44 -7.44 1.19 4.19
C SER A 44 -6.96 2.42 3.42
N ALA A 45 -7.42 2.60 2.18
CA ALA A 45 -7.26 3.86 1.48
C ALA A 45 -7.99 4.94 2.28
N ARG A 46 -7.24 5.60 3.18
CA ARG A 46 -7.63 6.92 3.64
C ARG A 46 -7.87 7.75 2.39
N PRO A 47 -8.98 8.50 2.28
CA PRO A 47 -9.15 9.40 1.18
C PRO A 47 -7.94 10.33 1.16
N ILE A 48 -7.07 10.16 0.16
CA ILE A 48 -5.97 11.09 -0.09
C ILE A 48 -6.68 12.35 -0.56
N ARG A 49 -6.97 13.25 0.38
CA ARG A 49 -7.37 14.61 0.06
C ARG A 49 -6.13 15.26 -0.53
N LEU A 50 -5.98 15.15 -1.84
CA LEU A 50 -5.10 16.05 -2.58
C LEU A 50 -5.56 17.45 -2.21
N GLY A 51 -4.69 18.23 -1.57
CA GLY A 51 -5.01 19.62 -1.27
C GLY A 51 -5.44 20.30 -2.56
N THR A 52 -6.58 20.98 -2.54
CA THR A 52 -6.98 21.88 -3.62
C THR A 52 -6.05 23.08 -3.58
N TYR A 53 -4.85 22.93 -4.16
CA TYR A 53 -4.01 24.06 -4.46
C TYR A 53 -4.68 24.82 -5.59
N PRO A 54 -4.92 26.15 -5.45
CA PRO A 54 -5.41 26.93 -6.57
C PRO A 54 -4.43 26.72 -7.72
N SER A 55 -4.91 26.08 -8.78
CA SER A 55 -4.18 25.75 -10.00
C SER A 55 -3.90 27.02 -10.79
N ARG A 56 -3.11 27.91 -10.18
CA ARG A 56 -2.49 29.04 -10.83
C ARG A 56 -1.07 28.58 -11.12
N VAL A 57 -0.77 28.39 -12.40
CA VAL A 57 0.62 28.27 -12.86
C VAL A 57 1.26 29.63 -12.60
N ILE A 58 1.81 29.82 -11.40
CA ILE A 58 2.73 30.89 -11.08
C ILE A 58 4.11 30.28 -11.33
N GLY A 59 4.87 30.90 -12.23
CA GLY A 59 6.12 30.38 -12.78
C GLY A 59 7.08 29.77 -11.74
N SER A 60 7.78 28.72 -12.18
CA SER A 60 8.81 27.97 -11.46
C SER A 60 8.47 27.60 -10.02
N LEU A 61 7.87 26.42 -9.84
CA LEU A 61 7.77 25.73 -8.56
C LEU A 61 9.18 25.66 -7.94
N SER A 62 9.46 26.46 -6.90
CA SER A 62 10.77 26.50 -6.27
C SER A 62 10.91 25.32 -5.30
N ARG A 63 12.12 24.78 -5.15
CA ARG A 63 12.40 23.74 -4.15
C ARG A 63 12.02 24.18 -2.74
N ARG A 64 12.07 25.49 -2.45
CA ARG A 64 11.60 26.04 -1.16
C ARG A 64 10.11 25.81 -0.92
N ASP A 65 9.28 25.89 -1.95
CA ASP A 65 7.83 25.72 -1.82
C ASP A 65 7.46 24.25 -1.54
N ILE A 66 8.29 23.32 -2.00
CA ILE A 66 8.07 21.87 -1.85
C ILE A 66 8.58 21.35 -0.50
N TYR A 67 9.71 21.89 -0.01
CA TYR A 67 10.42 21.35 1.16
C TYR A 67 10.41 22.25 2.40
N GLY A 68 9.88 23.47 2.31
CA GLY A 68 9.91 24.46 3.40
C GLY A 68 9.25 23.98 4.70
N ASP A 69 8.15 23.25 4.62
CA ASP A 69 7.41 22.74 5.78
C ASP A 69 8.03 21.48 6.40
N ARG A 70 9.06 20.90 5.79
CA ARG A 70 9.72 19.69 6.30
C ARG A 70 10.93 19.98 7.20
N VAL A 71 11.28 21.25 7.44
CA VAL A 71 12.49 21.64 8.20
C VAL A 71 12.17 22.18 9.60
N LYS A 72 10.96 21.94 10.12
CA LYS A 72 10.67 22.14 11.56
C LYS A 72 10.16 20.86 12.19
N GLN A 73 11.09 19.95 12.47
CA GLN A 73 11.05 19.06 13.63
C GLN A 73 12.38 19.16 14.36
#